data_AF-A0AAF0ZRK3-F1
#
_entry.id   AF-A0AAF0ZRK3-F1
#
_cell.length_a   1.000
_cell.length_b   1.000
_cell.length_c   1.000
_cell.angle_alpha   90.00
_cell.angle_beta   90.00
_cell.angle_gamma   90.00
#
_symmetry.space_group_name_H-M   'P 1'
#
loop_
_entity.id
_entity.type
_entity.pdbx_description
1 polymer ?
#
loop_
_entity_poly.entity_id
_entity_poly.type
_entity_poly.pdbx_seq_one_letter_code
_entity_poly.pdbx_strand_id
1 'polypeptide(L)' 'MAKLLTFVLLVVALFFVGTMIPSVESKTCYQIHPEILCEQGKVEPKCLPFCKQKFGPKGGGQCIDQIGFEGPFCACDYPC' A
#
# COMPACT_ATOMS: atom_id res chain seq x y z
N MET A 1 -29.90 -27.49 -30.43
CA MET A 1 -29.46 -26.09 -30.24
C MET A 1 -29.44 -25.66 -28.77
N ALA A 2 -30.47 -25.98 -27.96
CA ALA A 2 -30.53 -25.56 -26.54
C ALA A 2 -29.36 -26.03 -25.65
N LYS A 3 -28.92 -27.29 -25.77
CA LYS A 3 -27.87 -27.88 -24.92
C LYS A 3 -26.51 -27.17 -25.00
N LEU A 4 -26.17 -26.66 -26.18
CA LEU A 4 -24.88 -25.98 -26.41
C LEU A 4 -24.89 -24.58 -25.77
N LEU A 5 -26.04 -23.91 -25.81
CA LEU A 5 -26.27 -22.61 -25.20
C LEU A 5 -26.22 -22.70 -23.66
N THR A 6 -26.78 -23.77 -23.09
CA THR A 6 -26.68 -24.04 -21.63
C THR A 6 -25.24 -24.29 -21.20
N PHE A 7 -24.46 -25.00 -22.00
CA PHE A 7 -23.06 -25.30 -21.69
C PHE A 7 -22.19 -24.04 -21.71
N VAL A 8 -22.39 -23.16 -22.70
CA VAL A 8 -21.70 -21.87 -22.79
C VAL A 8 -22.04 -20.98 -21.58
N LEU A 9 -23.31 -20.91 -21.18
CA LEU A 9 -23.72 -20.15 -20.00
C LEU A 9 -23.08 -20.67 -18.70
N LEU A 10 -22.91 -22.00 -18.58
CA LEU A 10 -22.30 -22.63 -17.41
C LEU A 10 -20.79 -22.35 -17.32
N VAL A 11 -20.09 -22.36 -18.46
CA VAL A 11 -18.67 -21.99 -18.54
C VAL A 11 -18.46 -20.51 -18.20
N VAL A 12 -19.31 -19.62 -18.74
CA VAL A 12 -19.25 -18.18 -18.44
C VAL A 12 -19.51 -17.93 -16.95
N ALA A 13 -20.51 -18.58 -16.35
CA ALA A 13 -20.79 -18.45 -14.92
C ALA A 13 -19.60 -18.89 -14.04
N LEU A 14 -18.94 -20.00 -14.37
CA LEU A 14 -17.76 -20.47 -13.65
C LEU A 14 -16.56 -19.51 -13.77
N PHE A 15 -16.36 -18.90 -14.95
CA PHE A 15 -15.33 -17.89 -15.16
C PHE A 15 -15.58 -16.62 -14.34
N PHE A 16 -16.83 -16.16 -14.23
CA PHE A 16 -17.17 -14.97 -13.44
C PHE A 16 -17.02 -15.17 -11.92
N VAL A 17 -17.26 -16.38 -11.41
CA VAL A 17 -17.04 -16.71 -9.99
C VAL A 17 -15.54 -16.81 -9.68
N GLY A 18 -14.73 -17.34 -10.61
CA GLY A 18 -13.28 -17.48 -10.45
C GLY A 18 -12.50 -16.16 -10.44
N THR A 19 -13.06 -15.06 -10.94
CA THR A 19 -12.40 -13.74 -10.96
C THR A 19 -12.62 -12.90 -9.71
N MET A 20 -13.44 -13.36 -8.75
CA MET A 20 -13.55 -12.73 -7.43
C MET A 20 -12.45 -13.23 -6.47
N ILE A 21 -11.23 -13.41 -6.96
CA ILE A 21 -10.07 -13.44 -6.07
C ILE A 21 -9.97 -12.00 -5.58
N PRO A 22 -10.24 -11.69 -4.30
CA PRO A 22 -9.97 -10.35 -3.81
C PRO A 22 -8.50 -10.12 -4.09
N SER A 23 -8.21 -9.13 -4.95
CA SER A 23 -6.86 -8.61 -5.10
C SER A 23 -6.34 -8.48 -3.69
N VAL A 24 -5.26 -9.19 -3.37
CA VAL A 24 -4.63 -9.13 -2.05
C VAL A 24 -4.03 -7.74 -2.00
N GLU A 25 -4.88 -6.75 -1.77
CA GLU A 25 -4.53 -5.38 -1.50
C GLU A 25 -3.80 -5.51 -0.17
N SER A 26 -2.49 -5.70 -0.26
CA SER A 26 -1.60 -5.77 0.88
C SER A 26 -1.89 -4.51 1.67
N LYS A 27 -2.60 -4.69 2.79
CA LYS A 27 -3.13 -3.59 3.56
C LYS A 27 -1.93 -2.76 3.98
N THR A 28 -1.82 -1.54 3.49
CA THR A 28 -0.69 -0.68 3.83
C THR A 28 -1.04 0.07 5.10
N CYS A 29 -0.23 -0.13 6.12
CA CYS A 29 -0.28 0.58 7.38
C CYS A 29 0.56 1.85 7.27
N TYR A 30 0.10 2.92 7.94
CA TYR A 30 0.78 4.21 7.98
C TYR A 30 1.10 4.59 9.42
N GLN A 31 2.34 5.00 9.67
CA GLN A 31 2.77 5.53 10.96
C GLN A 31 3.59 6.81 10.79
N ILE A 32 3.21 7.85 11.52
CA ILE A 32 3.86 9.16 11.51
C ILE A 32 4.91 9.22 12.63
N HIS A 33 6.09 9.74 12.29
CA HIS A 33 7.25 9.92 13.16
C HIS A 33 7.64 11.40 13.23
N PRO A 34 6.92 12.22 14.03
CA PRO A 34 7.16 13.66 14.14
C PRO A 34 8.53 13.99 14.76
N GLU A 35 9.15 13.03 15.46
CA GLU A 35 10.51 13.13 16.01
C GLU A 35 11.60 13.09 14.92
N ILE A 36 11.28 12.66 13.71
CA ILE A 36 12.21 12.62 12.58
C ILE A 36 11.84 13.75 11.63
N LEU A 37 12.54 14.86 11.76
CA LEU A 37 12.45 15.98 10.84
C LEU A 37 13.07 15.61 9.50
N CYS A 38 12.36 15.91 8.43
CA CYS A 38 12.87 15.85 7.09
C CYS A 38 13.45 17.21 6.70
N GLU A 39 14.56 17.19 5.98
CA GLU A 39 15.01 18.37 5.26
C GLU A 39 14.06 18.61 4.08
N GLN A 40 13.57 19.85 3.92
CA GLN A 40 12.58 20.21 2.89
C GLN A 40 13.00 19.66 1.51
N GLY A 41 12.15 18.82 0.91
CA GLY A 41 12.32 18.32 -0.45
C GLY A 41 13.30 17.15 -0.62
N LYS A 42 13.86 16.58 0.46
CA LYS A 42 14.69 15.37 0.38
C LYS A 42 14.16 14.27 1.30
N VAL A 43 13.60 13.22 0.70
CA VAL A 43 13.50 11.92 1.36
C VAL A 43 14.90 11.34 1.40
N GLU A 44 15.77 11.87 2.26
CA GLU A 44 16.97 11.22 2.83
C GLU A 44 17.88 12.26 3.50
N PRO A 45 18.29 11.99 4.75
CA PRO A 45 19.10 10.80 5.02
C PRO A 45 18.58 9.82 6.08
N LYS A 46 17.53 10.13 6.86
CA LYS A 46 17.12 9.29 8.00
C LYS A 46 15.78 8.59 7.85
N CYS A 47 14.81 9.18 7.15
CA CYS A 47 13.44 8.67 7.13
C CYS A 47 13.32 7.28 6.49
N LEU A 48 13.74 7.12 5.23
CA LEU A 48 13.66 5.83 4.53
C LEU A 48 14.49 4.72 5.22
N PRO A 49 15.75 4.97 5.63
CA PRO A 49 16.52 3.98 6.39
C PRO A 49 15.86 3.59 7.72
N PHE A 50 15.29 4.55 8.45
CA PHE A 50 14.56 4.29 9.68
C PHE A 50 13.33 3.42 9.44
N CYS A 51 12.49 3.76 8.46
CA CYS A 51 11.30 2.98 8.14
C CYS A 51 11.65 1.55 7.73
N LYS A 52 12.72 1.37 6.94
CA LYS A 52 13.23 0.04 6.56
C LYS A 52 13.80 -0.75 7.73
N GLN A 53 14.46 -0.09 8.67
CA GLN A 53 14.96 -0.72 9.88
C GLN A 53 13.82 -1.18 10.79
N LYS A 54 12.79 -0.35 10.94
CA LYS A 54 11.67 -0.60 11.85
C LYS A 54 10.65 -1.60 11.31
N PHE A 55 10.29 -1.49 10.03
CA PHE A 55 9.23 -2.27 9.39
C PHE A 55 9.75 -3.29 8.36
N GLY A 56 11.07 -3.40 8.21
CA GLY A 56 11.72 -4.31 7.28
C GLY A 56 11.85 -3.75 5.86
N PRO A 57 12.31 -4.57 4.90
CA PRO A 57 12.68 -4.11 3.56
C PRO A 57 11.51 -3.55 2.74
N LYS A 58 10.27 -3.84 3.15
CA LYS A 58 9.04 -3.35 2.53
C LYS A 58 8.54 -2.03 3.14
N GLY A 59 9.22 -1.50 4.17
CA GLY A 59 8.91 -0.19 4.73
C GLY A 59 9.34 0.92 3.77
N GLY A 60 8.37 1.69 3.28
CA GLY A 60 8.58 2.97 2.63
C GLY A 60 8.73 4.10 3.65
N GLY A 61 9.41 5.17 3.25
CA GLY A 61 9.58 6.36 4.05
C GLY A 61 9.35 7.59 3.19
N GLN A 62 8.49 8.48 3.66
CA GLN A 62 8.06 9.68 2.95
C GLN A 62 8.14 10.87 3.90
N CYS A 63 8.44 12.04 3.35
CA CYS A 63 8.41 13.28 4.12
C CYS A 63 7.09 13.97 3.82
N ILE A 64 6.28 14.21 4.85
CA ILE A 64 4.98 14.84 4.71
C ILE A 64 4.92 16.12 5.53
N ASP A 65 4.27 17.14 4.98
CA ASP A 65 3.92 18.36 5.70
C ASP A 65 2.52 18.18 6.29
N GLN A 66 2.35 18.43 7.60
CA GLN A 66 1.03 18.42 8.23
C GLN A 66 0.77 19.73 8.96
N ILE A 67 -0.43 20.26 8.74
CA ILE A 67 -0.89 21.50 9.32
C ILE A 67 -0.87 21.37 10.85
N GLY A 68 -0.12 22.27 11.52
CA GLY A 68 0.04 22.30 12.98
C GLY A 68 1.35 21.73 13.52
N PHE A 69 2.25 21.22 12.65
CA PHE A 69 3.61 20.82 13.01
C PHE A 69 4.65 21.70 12.29
N GLU A 70 5.76 21.98 12.96
CA GLU A 70 6.86 22.77 12.39
C GLU A 70 7.69 21.92 11.42
N GLY A 71 7.33 21.98 10.14
CA GLY A 71 8.10 21.42 9.02
C GLY A 71 7.72 19.99 8.61
N PRO A 72 8.35 19.47 7.53
CA PRO A 72 8.06 18.13 7.04
C PRO A 72 8.64 17.09 8.00
N PHE A 73 7.86 16.05 8.29
CA PHE A 73 8.28 14.95 9.15
C PHE A 73 8.14 13.61 8.43
N CYS A 74 8.83 12.62 8.99
CA CYS A 74 8.84 11.28 8.44
C CYS A 74 7.50 10.56 8.65
N ALA A 75 6.97 9.99 7.59
CA ALA A 75 5.89 9.02 7.61
C ALA A 75 6.39 7.71 7.00
N CYS A 76 6.15 6.62 7.70
CA CYS A 76 6.44 5.28 7.20
C CYS A 76 5.17 4.62 6.69
N ASP A 77 5.26 4.07 5.48
CA ASP A 77 4.28 3.14 4.93
C ASP A 77 4.85 1.73 4.98
N TYR A 78 4.06 0.75 5.39
CA TYR A 78 4.53 -0.63 5.49
C TYR A 78 3.36 -1.61 5.31
N PRO A 79 3.63 -2.84 4.87
CA PRO A 79 2.59 -3.86 4.88
C PRO A 79 2.16 -4.13 6.32
N CYS A 80 0.87 -3.95 6.59
CA CYS A 80 0.21 -4.73 7.62
C CYS A 80 0.32 -6.22 7.22
#